data_AF-X1CZC0-F1
#
_entry.id   AF-X1CZC0-F1
#
_cell.length_a   1.000
_cell.length_b   1.000
_cell.length_c   1.000
_cell.angle_alpha   90.00
_cell.angle_beta   90.00
_cell.angle_gamma   90.00
#
_symmetry.space_group_name_H-M   'P 1'
#
loop_
_entity.id
_entity.type
_entity.pdbx_description
1 polymer ?
#
loop_
_entity_poly.entity_id
_entity_poly.type
_entity_poly.pdbx_seq_one_letter_code
_entity_poly.pdbx_strand_id
1 'polypeptide(L)'
;IHRGMRRKLLETFDEICILNLHGSSRIGEKTPEGGKDENVFDIQQGVVIVLYVKLEKSPKEKKIYYTDLWGLREKKYAYLFGNDVQTTSWQELKPVTPYYFFIPKDFALQSEYEKFWKMTEIFKEYSSGVQTKRDKFAVSFDRNTLRTNFLMFQNLSLPNEIIEKTFKVADTYEWNLEQARGEVNKENIDKRIKCYLYRPFDKRWIYYSDAVLARPFKRVMRHLLNKNAIFTDLSIKDGFITQMLF
;
A
#
# COMPACT_ATOMS: atom_id res chain seq x y z
N ILE A 1 0.11 3.13 -9.92
CA ILE A 1 1.51 3.12 -9.45
C ILE A 1 2.45 2.76 -10.62
N HIS A 2 3.62 3.41 -10.72
CA HIS A 2 4.69 3.32 -11.76
C HIS A 2 4.33 3.41 -13.26
N ARG A 3 3.15 3.91 -13.67
CA ARG A 3 2.79 4.05 -15.10
C ARG A 3 3.78 4.91 -15.90
N GLY A 4 4.30 5.98 -15.28
CA GLY A 4 5.25 6.88 -15.93
C GLY A 4 6.61 6.23 -16.18
N MET A 5 7.07 5.41 -15.23
CA MET A 5 8.30 4.61 -15.38
C MET A 5 8.16 3.61 -16.54
N ARG A 6 7.08 2.83 -16.57
CA ARG A 6 6.83 1.85 -17.65
C ARG A 6 6.76 2.51 -19.02
N ARG A 7 6.08 3.66 -19.12
CA ARG A 7 6.08 4.48 -20.35
C ARG A 7 7.50 4.89 -20.76
N LYS A 8 8.33 5.37 -19.82
CA LYS A 8 9.71 5.77 -20.13
C LYS A 8 10.62 4.61 -20.53
N LEU A 9 10.44 3.43 -19.93
CA LEU A 9 11.16 2.23 -20.34
C LEU A 9 10.78 1.82 -21.77
N LEU A 10 9.49 1.85 -22.11
CA LEU A 10 8.99 1.64 -23.47
C LEU A 10 9.53 2.65 -24.49
N GLU A 11 9.68 3.91 -24.09
CA GLU A 11 10.26 4.95 -24.97
C GLU A 11 11.77 4.75 -25.18
N THR A 12 12.47 4.09 -24.25
CA THR A 12 13.94 4.05 -24.19
C THR A 12 14.53 2.77 -24.76
N PHE A 13 13.90 1.61 -24.51
CA PHE A 13 14.41 0.30 -24.88
C PHE A 13 13.63 -0.29 -26.06
N ASP A 14 14.32 -1.05 -26.89
CA ASP A 14 13.77 -1.68 -28.09
C ASP A 14 13.05 -2.98 -27.77
N GLU A 15 13.64 -3.75 -26.87
CA GLU A 15 13.06 -5.00 -26.35
C GLU A 15 13.20 -5.05 -24.83
N ILE A 16 12.18 -5.60 -24.17
CA ILE A 16 12.19 -5.83 -22.72
C ILE A 16 11.74 -7.26 -22.46
N CYS A 17 12.61 -8.09 -21.88
CA CYS A 17 12.28 -9.46 -21.49
C CYS A 17 12.12 -9.54 -19.97
N ILE A 18 10.98 -10.05 -19.50
CA ILE A 18 10.58 -10.04 -18.10
C ILE A 18 10.28 -11.47 -17.65
N LEU A 19 11.18 -12.06 -16.88
CA LEU A 19 11.00 -13.36 -16.25
C LEU A 19 10.62 -13.15 -14.78
N ASN A 20 9.33 -13.28 -14.47
CA ASN A 20 8.82 -13.10 -13.12
C ASN A 20 9.06 -14.37 -12.29
N LEU A 21 9.89 -14.26 -11.25
CA LEU A 21 10.24 -15.38 -10.38
C LEU A 21 9.34 -15.45 -9.14
N HIS A 22 8.40 -14.52 -8.96
CA HIS A 22 7.45 -14.50 -7.85
C HIS A 22 8.12 -14.64 -6.47
N GLY A 23 7.50 -15.39 -5.55
CA GLY A 23 8.01 -15.68 -4.22
C GLY A 23 7.77 -14.59 -3.20
N SER A 24 6.75 -13.74 -3.37
CA SER A 24 6.46 -12.67 -2.42
C SER A 24 5.70 -13.17 -1.19
N SER A 25 6.42 -13.46 -0.09
CA SER A 25 5.79 -13.88 1.17
C SER A 25 5.05 -12.73 1.88
N ARG A 26 5.35 -11.46 1.56
CA ARG A 26 4.61 -10.29 2.09
C ARG A 26 3.12 -10.32 1.76
N ILE A 27 2.79 -10.79 0.56
CA ILE A 27 1.41 -10.99 0.11
C ILE A 27 1.03 -12.48 0.22
N GLY A 28 1.88 -13.34 0.75
CA GLY A 28 1.65 -14.79 0.80
C GLY A 28 1.35 -15.38 -0.56
N GLU A 29 2.12 -15.00 -1.60
CA GLU A 29 2.00 -15.50 -2.97
C GLU A 29 1.96 -17.03 -3.03
N LYS A 30 1.14 -17.56 -3.93
CA LYS A 30 0.97 -19.00 -4.17
C LYS A 30 1.02 -19.23 -5.67
N THR A 31 1.33 -20.45 -6.07
CA THR A 31 1.25 -20.82 -7.48
C THR A 31 -0.20 -20.73 -7.97
N PRO A 32 -0.44 -20.64 -9.30
CA PRO A 32 -1.80 -20.61 -9.86
C PRO A 32 -2.67 -21.79 -9.40
N GLU A 33 -2.07 -22.94 -9.12
CA GLU A 33 -2.72 -24.15 -8.61
C GLU A 33 -2.92 -24.14 -7.08
N GLY A 34 -2.53 -23.07 -6.40
CA GLY A 34 -2.62 -22.92 -4.95
C GLY A 34 -1.45 -23.53 -4.16
N GLY A 35 -0.41 -24.01 -4.86
CA GLY A 35 0.78 -24.60 -4.27
C GLY A 35 1.72 -23.58 -3.61
N LYS A 36 2.78 -24.09 -2.97
CA LYS A 36 3.83 -23.27 -2.37
C LYS A 36 4.66 -22.60 -3.46
N ASP A 37 4.82 -21.29 -3.34
CA ASP A 37 5.72 -20.51 -4.20
C ASP A 37 6.82 -19.88 -3.35
N GLU A 38 8.07 -20.20 -3.65
CA GLU A 38 9.23 -19.81 -2.85
C GLU A 38 10.05 -18.72 -3.52
N ASN A 39 10.58 -17.80 -2.71
CA ASN A 39 11.50 -16.79 -3.17
C ASN A 39 12.87 -17.42 -3.51
N VAL A 40 13.51 -16.94 -4.59
CA VAL A 40 14.86 -17.36 -4.98
C VAL A 40 15.97 -16.77 -4.10
N PHE A 41 15.66 -15.81 -3.23
CA PHE A 41 16.54 -15.28 -2.19
C PHE A 41 15.89 -15.39 -0.82
N ASP A 42 16.66 -15.22 0.25
CA ASP A 42 16.15 -15.21 1.63
C ASP A 42 15.53 -13.85 2.00
N ILE A 43 14.59 -13.39 1.18
CA ILE A 43 13.84 -12.14 1.35
C ILE A 43 12.33 -12.38 1.19
N GLN A 44 11.53 -11.41 1.63
CA GLN A 44 10.07 -11.51 1.59
C GLN A 44 9.43 -10.92 0.32
N GLN A 45 10.17 -10.08 -0.42
CA GLN A 45 9.66 -9.39 -1.60
C GLN A 45 9.90 -10.25 -2.84
N GLY A 46 8.88 -10.40 -3.69
CA GLY A 46 9.01 -11.15 -4.94
C GLY A 46 10.11 -10.61 -5.87
N VAL A 47 10.66 -11.49 -6.70
CA VAL A 47 11.83 -11.24 -7.55
C VAL A 47 11.47 -11.36 -9.02
N VAL A 48 12.09 -10.55 -9.86
CA VAL A 48 11.96 -10.59 -11.31
C VAL A 48 13.34 -10.40 -11.94
N ILE A 49 13.62 -11.13 -13.01
CA ILE A 49 14.76 -10.87 -13.89
C ILE A 49 14.24 -10.06 -15.07
N VAL A 50 14.85 -8.90 -15.32
CA VAL A 50 14.48 -8.05 -16.46
C VAL A 50 15.70 -7.75 -17.30
N LEU A 51 15.60 -8.03 -18.59
CA LEU A 51 16.58 -7.66 -19.59
C LEU A 51 16.05 -6.50 -20.41
N TYR A 52 16.76 -5.38 -20.40
CA TYR A 52 16.46 -4.20 -21.20
C TYR A 52 17.44 -4.13 -22.37
N VAL A 53 16.95 -4.27 -23.60
CA VAL A 53 17.77 -4.34 -24.80
C VAL A 53 17.61 -3.06 -25.60
N LYS A 54 18.75 -2.49 -25.99
CA LYS A 54 18.83 -1.35 -26.91
C LYS A 54 19.67 -1.77 -28.11
N LEU A 55 19.06 -1.74 -29.29
CA LEU A 55 19.66 -2.15 -30.55
C LEU A 55 20.32 -0.94 -31.21
N GLU A 56 21.40 -1.16 -31.96
CA GLU A 56 22.07 -0.10 -32.73
C GLU A 56 21.11 0.58 -33.71
N LYS A 57 20.25 -0.22 -34.35
CA LYS A 57 19.16 0.24 -35.20
C LYS A 57 17.84 -0.05 -34.51
N SER A 58 17.24 1.02 -33.99
CA SER A 58 15.98 0.94 -33.27
C SER A 58 14.84 0.50 -34.21
N PRO A 59 14.15 -0.62 -33.93
CA PRO A 59 12.99 -1.05 -34.70
C PRO A 59 11.83 -0.07 -34.51
N LYS A 60 10.92 -0.05 -35.50
CA LYS A 60 9.70 0.76 -35.46
C LYS A 60 8.78 0.35 -34.30
N GLU A 61 8.68 -0.95 -34.04
CA GLU A 61 7.86 -1.51 -32.98
C GLU A 61 8.74 -1.98 -31.83
N LYS A 62 8.34 -1.60 -30.62
CA LYS A 62 8.97 -2.03 -29.36
C LYS A 62 8.33 -3.33 -28.91
N LYS A 63 9.14 -4.29 -28.48
CA LYS A 63 8.65 -5.60 -28.07
C LYS A 63 8.83 -5.80 -26.58
N ILE A 64 7.82 -6.39 -25.94
CA ILE A 64 7.90 -6.80 -24.55
C ILE A 64 7.55 -8.27 -24.48
N TYR A 65 8.41 -9.01 -23.80
CA TYR A 65 8.28 -10.43 -23.56
C TYR A 65 8.12 -10.65 -22.07
N TYR A 66 7.19 -11.52 -21.71
CA TYR A 66 6.88 -11.83 -20.33
C TYR A 66 6.72 -13.33 -20.15
N THR A 67 7.15 -13.85 -19.01
CA THR A 67 6.78 -15.20 -18.59
C THR A 67 6.84 -15.30 -17.07
N ASP A 68 6.01 -16.18 -16.52
CA ASP A 68 5.97 -16.49 -15.10
C ASP A 68 6.77 -17.77 -14.80
N LEU A 69 7.52 -17.76 -13.72
CA LEU A 69 8.18 -18.94 -13.17
C LEU A 69 7.78 -19.14 -11.72
N TRP A 70 6.81 -20.03 -11.52
CA TRP A 70 6.23 -20.38 -10.23
C TRP A 70 6.89 -21.62 -9.62
N GLY A 71 6.76 -21.75 -8.29
CA GLY A 71 7.02 -23.00 -7.57
C GLY A 71 8.16 -22.92 -6.56
N LEU A 72 8.74 -24.08 -6.26
CA LEU A 72 9.80 -24.21 -5.25
C LEU A 72 11.12 -23.62 -5.73
N ARG A 73 11.94 -23.16 -4.79
CA ARG A 73 13.23 -22.50 -5.07
C ARG A 73 14.13 -23.38 -5.95
N GLU A 74 14.26 -24.65 -5.60
CA GLU A 74 15.10 -25.60 -6.35
C GLU A 74 14.62 -25.82 -7.79
N LYS A 75 13.30 -25.83 -8.02
CA LYS A 75 12.75 -25.93 -9.38
C LYS A 75 13.04 -24.68 -10.20
N LYS A 76 12.99 -23.50 -9.57
CA LYS A 76 13.34 -22.23 -10.21
C LYS A 76 14.82 -22.21 -10.59
N TYR A 77 15.71 -22.64 -9.69
CA TYR A 77 17.13 -22.75 -10.01
C TYR A 77 17.40 -23.72 -11.15
N ALA A 78 16.83 -24.92 -11.12
CA ALA A 78 16.98 -25.88 -12.21
C ALA A 78 16.52 -25.31 -13.56
N TYR A 79 15.39 -24.59 -13.59
CA TYR A 79 14.92 -23.89 -14.78
C TYR A 79 15.92 -22.82 -15.25
N LEU A 80 16.42 -21.98 -14.33
CA LEU A 80 17.35 -20.90 -14.65
C LEU A 80 18.72 -21.40 -15.14
N PHE A 81 19.19 -22.55 -14.66
CA PHE A 81 20.44 -23.17 -15.15
C PHE A 81 20.26 -23.86 -16.50
N GLY A 82 19.06 -24.36 -16.81
CA GLY A 82 18.77 -25.10 -18.04
C GLY A 82 18.22 -24.26 -19.19
N ASN A 83 17.87 -23.00 -18.96
CA ASN A 83 17.27 -22.11 -19.95
C ASN A 83 17.99 -20.77 -20.03
N ASP A 84 17.85 -20.13 -21.18
CA ASP A 84 18.35 -18.81 -21.52
C ASP A 84 17.24 -18.00 -22.21
N VAL A 85 17.61 -16.85 -22.78
CA VAL A 85 16.67 -15.96 -23.46
C VAL A 85 16.03 -16.61 -24.71
N GLN A 86 16.73 -17.50 -25.40
CA GLN A 86 16.24 -18.12 -26.65
C GLN A 86 15.35 -19.33 -26.38
N THR A 87 15.63 -20.06 -25.31
CA THR A 87 14.91 -21.28 -24.91
C THR A 87 13.70 -21.01 -24.01
N THR A 88 13.66 -19.85 -23.35
CA THR A 88 12.51 -19.43 -22.54
C THR A 88 11.27 -19.21 -23.41
N SER A 89 10.14 -19.81 -23.01
CA SER A 89 8.86 -19.60 -23.68
C SER A 89 8.25 -18.27 -23.26
N TRP A 90 8.37 -17.28 -24.15
CA TRP A 90 7.90 -15.92 -23.92
C TRP A 90 6.49 -15.70 -24.42
N GLN A 91 5.68 -14.99 -23.63
CA GLN A 91 4.46 -14.34 -24.08
C GLN A 91 4.77 -12.90 -24.49
N GLU A 92 4.45 -12.52 -25.72
CA GLU A 92 4.53 -11.13 -26.15
C GLU A 92 3.40 -10.30 -25.50
N LEU A 93 3.75 -9.18 -24.90
CA LEU A 93 2.81 -8.22 -24.32
C LEU A 93 2.64 -7.01 -25.21
N LYS A 94 1.40 -6.50 -25.27
CA LYS A 94 1.05 -5.22 -25.88
C LYS A 94 0.55 -4.26 -24.80
N PRO A 95 1.44 -3.49 -24.14
CA PRO A 95 1.00 -2.59 -23.08
C PRO A 95 0.14 -1.46 -23.63
N VAL A 96 -1.01 -1.24 -23.01
CA VAL A 96 -1.98 -0.23 -23.44
C VAL A 96 -1.99 0.97 -22.48
N THR A 97 -2.23 2.15 -23.03
CA THR A 97 -2.47 3.38 -22.25
C THR A 97 -3.71 3.22 -21.34
N PRO A 98 -3.76 3.87 -20.17
CA PRO A 98 -2.74 4.74 -19.56
C PRO A 98 -1.74 4.00 -18.66
N TYR A 99 -1.89 2.68 -18.50
CA TYR A 99 -1.20 1.94 -17.46
C TYR A 99 0.09 1.28 -17.90
N TYR A 100 0.19 0.91 -19.18
CA TYR A 100 1.35 0.22 -19.77
C TYR A 100 1.79 -0.97 -18.92
N PHE A 101 0.89 -1.90 -18.62
CA PHE A 101 1.22 -3.04 -17.75
C PHE A 101 2.27 -3.95 -18.40
N PHE A 102 3.25 -4.36 -17.59
CA PHE A 102 4.31 -5.30 -17.94
C PHE A 102 4.02 -6.69 -17.36
N ILE A 103 2.74 -7.04 -17.33
CA ILE A 103 2.19 -8.31 -16.88
C ILE A 103 0.92 -8.55 -17.70
N PRO A 104 0.59 -9.79 -18.07
CA PRO A 104 -0.68 -10.11 -18.68
C PRO A 104 -1.84 -9.60 -17.81
N LYS A 105 -2.76 -8.88 -18.45
CA LYS A 105 -4.01 -8.43 -17.84
C LYS A 105 -5.13 -8.68 -18.82
N ASP A 106 -6.20 -9.28 -18.31
CA ASP A 106 -7.42 -9.43 -19.07
C ASP A 106 -8.23 -8.11 -19.00
N PHE A 107 -8.44 -7.52 -20.18
CA PHE A 107 -9.23 -6.30 -20.36
C PHE A 107 -10.49 -6.56 -21.17
N ALA A 108 -10.91 -7.82 -21.38
CA ALA A 108 -12.06 -8.17 -22.21
C ALA A 108 -13.33 -7.42 -21.79
N LEU A 109 -13.55 -7.23 -20.48
CA LEU A 109 -14.71 -6.55 -19.93
C LEU A 109 -14.46 -5.06 -19.62
N GLN A 110 -13.30 -4.51 -19.97
CA GLN A 110 -12.96 -3.11 -19.64
C GLN A 110 -13.93 -2.13 -20.30
N SER A 111 -14.28 -2.36 -21.56
CA SER A 111 -15.19 -1.47 -22.31
C SER A 111 -16.62 -1.50 -21.77
N GLU A 112 -17.04 -2.60 -21.14
CA GLU A 112 -18.31 -2.71 -20.43
C GLU A 112 -18.23 -2.02 -19.07
N TYR A 113 -17.17 -2.29 -18.30
CA TYR A 113 -16.93 -1.70 -16.99
C TYR A 113 -16.86 -0.17 -17.04
N GLU A 114 -16.22 0.39 -18.06
CA GLU A 114 -16.07 1.85 -18.24
C GLU A 114 -17.39 2.57 -18.59
N LYS A 115 -18.47 1.85 -18.88
CA LYS A 115 -19.81 2.42 -19.04
C LYS A 115 -20.48 2.77 -17.71
N PHE A 116 -20.05 2.14 -16.61
CA PHE A 116 -20.59 2.44 -15.28
C PHE A 116 -20.03 3.74 -14.73
N TRP A 117 -20.78 4.37 -13.83
CA TRP A 117 -20.35 5.59 -13.16
C TRP A 117 -19.13 5.35 -12.30
N LYS A 118 -18.17 6.29 -12.36
CA LYS A 118 -17.03 6.24 -11.45
C LYS A 118 -17.49 6.58 -10.04
N MET A 119 -16.97 5.87 -9.06
CA MET A 119 -17.23 6.17 -7.64
C MET A 119 -16.85 7.60 -7.28
N THR A 120 -15.80 8.14 -7.90
CA THR A 120 -15.35 9.52 -7.72
C THR A 120 -16.30 10.57 -8.32
N GLU A 121 -17.22 10.16 -9.20
CA GLU A 121 -18.27 11.02 -9.76
C GLU A 121 -19.56 10.92 -8.93
N ILE A 122 -19.81 9.77 -8.30
CA ILE A 122 -20.94 9.56 -7.39
C ILE A 122 -20.73 10.30 -6.06
N PHE A 123 -19.55 10.15 -5.45
CA PHE A 123 -19.25 10.71 -4.13
C PHE A 123 -18.58 12.08 -4.25
N LYS A 124 -19.23 13.11 -3.67
CA LYS A 124 -18.68 14.47 -3.60
C LYS A 124 -17.36 14.56 -2.84
N GLU A 125 -17.18 13.70 -1.86
CA GLU A 125 -16.03 13.69 -0.96
C GLU A 125 -15.51 12.26 -0.81
N TYR A 126 -14.21 12.07 -1.07
CA TYR A 126 -13.52 10.81 -0.86
C TYR A 126 -12.07 11.06 -0.43
N SER A 127 -11.52 10.16 0.37
CA SER A 127 -10.13 10.17 0.79
C SER A 127 -9.72 8.80 1.31
N SER A 128 -8.42 8.63 1.56
CA SER A 128 -7.96 7.58 2.46
C SER A 128 -8.48 7.81 3.89
N GLY A 129 -8.47 6.74 4.70
CA GLY A 129 -8.75 6.83 6.14
C GLY A 129 -7.63 7.54 6.92
N VAL A 130 -7.90 7.86 8.18
CA VAL A 130 -6.94 8.49 9.10
C VAL A 130 -5.63 7.71 9.18
N GLN A 131 -4.49 8.42 9.14
CA GLN A 131 -3.17 7.83 9.31
C GLN A 131 -2.46 8.46 10.50
N THR A 132 -2.10 7.63 11.47
CA THR A 132 -1.41 8.10 12.66
C THR A 132 0.11 8.12 12.45
N LYS A 133 0.67 7.11 11.75
CA LYS A 133 2.11 6.75 11.73
C LYS A 133 2.70 6.39 13.10
N ARG A 134 1.87 6.27 14.13
CA ARG A 134 2.24 5.99 15.53
C ARG A 134 1.07 5.35 16.29
N ASP A 135 0.51 4.27 15.72
CA ASP A 135 -0.74 3.65 16.22
C ASP A 135 -0.66 3.25 17.69
N LYS A 136 0.47 2.70 18.14
CA LYS A 136 0.67 2.28 19.55
C LYS A 136 0.50 3.43 20.54
N PHE A 137 0.79 4.66 20.12
CA PHE A 137 0.64 5.87 20.92
C PHE A 137 -0.75 6.49 20.76
N ALA A 138 -1.21 6.61 19.51
CA ALA A 138 -2.41 7.37 19.18
C ALA A 138 -3.72 6.56 19.25
N VAL A 139 -3.66 5.23 19.33
CA VAL A 139 -4.81 4.31 19.24
C VAL A 139 -4.77 3.29 20.38
N SER A 140 -5.93 3.00 20.97
CA SER A 140 -6.08 2.02 22.06
C SER A 140 -7.41 1.29 21.96
N PHE A 141 -7.47 0.05 22.45
CA PHE A 141 -8.73 -0.66 22.67
C PHE A 141 -9.53 -0.05 23.82
N ASP A 142 -8.85 0.43 24.85
CA ASP A 142 -9.45 1.04 26.03
C ASP A 142 -9.33 2.56 26.00
N ARG A 143 -10.46 3.23 26.22
CA ARG A 143 -10.58 4.69 26.23
C ARG A 143 -9.75 5.30 27.37
N ASN A 144 -9.77 4.67 28.54
CA ASN A 144 -9.15 5.21 29.74
C ASN A 144 -7.62 5.14 29.65
N THR A 145 -7.10 4.05 29.10
CA THR A 145 -5.68 3.89 28.79
C THR A 145 -5.20 5.02 27.87
N LEU A 146 -5.94 5.31 26.79
CA LEU A 146 -5.60 6.41 25.89
C LEU A 146 -5.64 7.75 26.61
N ARG A 147 -6.66 7.98 27.44
CA ARG A 147 -6.80 9.20 28.24
C ARG A 147 -5.62 9.40 29.20
N THR A 148 -5.21 8.36 29.93
CA THR A 148 -4.06 8.40 30.84
C THR A 148 -2.76 8.67 30.10
N ASN A 149 -2.56 8.05 28.94
CA ASN A 149 -1.39 8.30 28.10
C ASN A 149 -1.30 9.77 27.70
N PHE A 150 -2.41 10.37 27.28
CA PHE A 150 -2.45 11.77 26.88
C PHE A 150 -2.37 12.76 28.06
N LEU A 151 -2.81 12.37 29.27
CA LEU A 151 -2.55 13.16 30.49
C LEU A 151 -1.06 13.20 30.82
N MET A 152 -0.36 12.06 30.71
CA MET A 152 1.09 12.01 30.84
C MET A 152 1.79 12.84 29.75
N PHE A 153 1.31 12.75 28.51
CA PHE A 153 1.84 13.52 27.38
C PHE A 153 1.71 15.04 27.58
N GLN A 154 0.57 15.49 28.14
CA GLN A 154 0.30 16.89 28.48
C GLN A 154 1.16 17.43 29.63
N ASN A 155 1.72 16.57 30.48
CA ASN A 155 2.52 16.99 31.63
C ASN A 155 3.92 17.47 31.20
N LEU A 156 4.04 18.76 30.88
CA LEU A 156 5.29 19.38 30.41
C LEU A 156 6.42 19.38 31.45
N SER A 157 6.14 19.08 32.71
CA SER A 157 7.19 18.87 33.72
C SER A 157 7.96 17.56 33.52
N LEU A 158 7.41 16.60 32.76
CA LEU A 158 8.10 15.37 32.39
C LEU A 158 9.06 15.63 31.21
N PRO A 159 10.35 15.25 31.33
CA PRO A 159 11.30 15.32 30.23
C PRO A 159 10.82 14.56 28.98
N ASN A 160 11.16 15.06 27.80
CA ASN A 160 10.76 14.48 26.52
C ASN A 160 11.29 13.05 26.35
N GLU A 161 12.46 12.75 26.90
CA GLU A 161 13.11 11.44 26.87
C GLU A 161 12.26 10.36 27.55
N ILE A 162 11.52 10.72 28.61
CA ILE A 162 10.61 9.79 29.29
C ILE A 162 9.42 9.47 28.37
N ILE A 163 8.87 10.48 27.70
CA ILE A 163 7.74 10.33 26.78
C ILE A 163 8.11 9.51 25.55
N GLU A 164 9.26 9.80 24.95
CA GLU A 164 9.83 9.05 23.83
C GLU A 164 9.98 7.56 24.18
N LYS A 165 10.60 7.25 25.32
CA LYS A 165 10.80 5.85 25.76
C LYS A 165 9.48 5.16 26.08
N THR A 166 8.55 5.86 26.73
CA THR A 166 7.26 5.30 27.17
C THR A 166 6.39 4.94 25.97
N PHE A 167 6.24 5.86 25.01
CA PHE A 167 5.35 5.68 23.86
C PHE A 167 6.06 5.14 22.61
N LYS A 168 7.39 4.97 22.68
CA LYS A 168 8.23 4.54 21.56
C LYS A 168 8.02 5.42 20.33
N VAL A 169 7.97 6.72 20.56
CA VAL A 169 7.80 7.76 19.53
C VAL A 169 9.11 8.50 19.36
N ALA A 170 9.50 8.76 18.12
CA ALA A 170 10.71 9.51 17.80
C ALA A 170 10.37 10.63 16.81
N ASP A 171 11.23 11.64 16.80
CA ASP A 171 11.13 12.74 15.86
C ASP A 171 11.34 12.28 14.42
N THR A 172 10.64 12.94 13.51
CA THR A 172 10.72 12.71 12.07
C THR A 172 10.70 14.06 11.36
N TYR A 173 11.05 14.07 10.06
CA TYR A 173 10.95 15.29 9.25
C TYR A 173 9.56 15.94 9.28
N GLU A 174 8.49 15.14 9.44
CA GLU A 174 7.10 15.62 9.43
C GLU A 174 6.50 15.83 10.83
N TRP A 175 7.23 15.48 11.91
CA TRP A 175 6.67 15.50 13.27
C TRP A 175 7.75 15.61 14.34
N ASN A 176 7.59 16.57 15.25
CA ASN A 176 8.47 16.80 16.38
C ASN A 176 7.70 16.66 17.70
N LEU A 177 8.28 15.94 18.64
CA LEU A 177 7.69 15.59 19.92
C LEU A 177 7.40 16.82 20.77
N GLU A 178 8.36 17.74 20.89
CA GLU A 178 8.22 18.94 21.72
C GLU A 178 7.07 19.83 21.24
N GLN A 179 7.02 20.11 19.94
CA GLN A 179 5.94 20.85 19.31
C GLN A 179 4.59 20.14 19.50
N ALA A 180 4.55 18.82 19.28
CA ALA A 180 3.34 18.04 19.47
C ALA A 180 2.83 18.12 20.92
N ARG A 181 3.72 18.05 21.91
CA ARG A 181 3.36 18.21 23.33
C ARG A 181 2.85 19.61 23.64
N GLY A 182 3.49 20.64 23.10
CA GLY A 182 3.05 22.03 23.24
C GLY A 182 1.65 22.27 22.69
N GLU A 183 1.33 21.68 21.53
CA GLU A 183 -0.01 21.78 20.94
C GLU A 183 -1.04 20.94 21.71
N VAL A 184 -0.71 19.69 22.06
CA VAL A 184 -1.60 18.81 22.83
C VAL A 184 -1.92 19.38 24.21
N ASN A 185 -0.99 20.10 24.86
CA ASN A 185 -1.23 20.76 26.14
C ASN A 185 -2.39 21.78 26.09
N LYS A 186 -2.62 22.40 24.92
CA LYS A 186 -3.73 23.36 24.70
C LYS A 186 -5.08 22.67 24.44
N GLU A 187 -5.10 21.35 24.32
CA GLU A 187 -6.29 20.60 23.92
C GLU A 187 -7.07 20.04 25.11
N ASN A 188 -8.38 19.83 24.91
CA ASN A 188 -9.18 19.04 25.83
C ASN A 188 -9.12 17.56 25.41
N ILE A 189 -8.44 16.74 26.21
CA ILE A 189 -8.21 15.31 25.93
C ILE A 189 -9.52 14.58 25.65
N ASP A 190 -10.53 14.75 26.51
CA ASP A 190 -11.79 14.02 26.42
C ASP A 190 -12.57 14.35 25.13
N LYS A 191 -12.45 15.58 24.62
CA LYS A 191 -13.04 15.98 23.33
C LYS A 191 -12.28 15.44 22.12
N ARG A 192 -10.98 15.17 22.27
CA ARG A 192 -10.10 14.65 21.19
C ARG A 192 -10.15 13.13 21.05
N ILE A 193 -10.50 12.41 22.12
CA ILE A 193 -10.69 10.96 22.06
C ILE A 193 -11.98 10.63 21.31
N LYS A 194 -11.85 9.90 20.21
CA LYS A 194 -12.96 9.47 19.34
C LYS A 194 -12.96 7.97 19.16
N CYS A 195 -14.14 7.37 19.07
CA CYS A 195 -14.29 5.98 18.66
C CYS A 195 -14.31 5.93 17.12
N TYR A 196 -13.59 4.97 16.54
CA TYR A 196 -13.56 4.76 15.09
C TYR A 196 -13.30 3.29 14.77
N LEU A 197 -13.50 2.92 13.51
CA LEU A 197 -13.14 1.62 12.98
C LEU A 197 -11.67 1.62 12.56
N TYR A 198 -10.84 0.94 13.35
CA TYR A 198 -9.41 0.77 13.05
C TYR A 198 -9.20 -0.21 11.89
N ARG A 199 -10.01 -1.26 11.86
CA ARG A 199 -10.09 -2.29 10.83
C ARG A 199 -11.57 -2.68 10.65
N PRO A 200 -11.94 -3.43 9.59
CA PRO A 200 -13.27 -3.99 9.47
C PRO A 200 -13.74 -4.64 10.77
N PHE A 201 -14.85 -4.14 11.30
CA PHE A 201 -15.47 -4.62 12.55
C PHE A 201 -14.62 -4.50 13.83
N ASP A 202 -13.51 -3.77 13.81
CA ASP A 202 -12.61 -3.52 14.95
C ASP A 202 -12.73 -2.07 15.41
N LYS A 203 -13.55 -1.84 16.44
CA LYS A 203 -13.75 -0.53 17.05
C LYS A 203 -12.65 -0.24 18.06
N ARG A 204 -11.99 0.90 17.91
CA ARG A 204 -10.95 1.38 18.83
C ARG A 204 -11.12 2.86 19.12
N TRP A 205 -10.37 3.34 20.12
CA TRP A 205 -10.27 4.74 20.48
C TRP A 205 -9.03 5.36 19.85
N ILE A 206 -9.18 6.53 19.26
CA ILE A 206 -8.09 7.33 18.67
C ILE A 206 -8.05 8.71 19.31
N TYR A 207 -6.85 9.24 19.51
CA TYR A 207 -6.65 10.63 19.87
C TYR A 207 -6.58 11.47 18.60
N TYR A 208 -7.70 12.09 18.24
CA TYR A 208 -7.88 12.74 16.94
C TYR A 208 -7.44 14.22 16.97
N SER A 209 -6.12 14.45 16.84
CA SER A 209 -5.48 15.77 16.83
C SER A 209 -4.46 15.91 15.70
N ASP A 210 -4.33 17.10 15.12
CA ASP A 210 -3.31 17.39 14.09
C ASP A 210 -1.89 17.28 14.64
N ALA A 211 -1.72 17.57 15.93
CA ALA A 211 -0.43 17.48 16.61
C ALA A 211 0.05 16.04 16.77
N VAL A 212 -0.85 15.05 16.63
CA VAL A 212 -0.57 13.62 16.85
C VAL A 212 -0.64 12.83 15.55
N LEU A 213 -1.62 13.15 14.70
CA LEU A 213 -1.91 12.39 13.49
C LEU A 213 -1.09 12.91 12.31
N ALA A 214 -0.38 12.02 11.62
CA ALA A 214 0.33 12.38 10.39
C ALA A 214 -0.62 12.85 9.28
N ARG A 215 -1.78 12.18 9.12
CA ARG A 215 -2.81 12.59 8.15
C ARG A 215 -4.21 12.40 8.75
N PRO A 216 -4.82 13.49 9.27
CA PRO A 216 -6.14 13.40 9.88
C PRO A 216 -7.27 13.26 8.86
N PHE A 217 -7.08 13.70 7.61
CA PHE A 217 -8.11 13.70 6.55
C PHE A 217 -9.46 14.30 6.99
N LYS A 218 -9.41 15.44 7.69
CA LYS A 218 -10.58 16.11 8.29
C LYS A 218 -11.74 16.33 7.35
N ARG A 219 -11.48 16.60 6.06
CA ARG A 219 -12.51 16.84 5.04
C ARG A 219 -13.52 15.70 4.97
N VAL A 220 -13.05 14.46 5.06
CA VAL A 220 -13.89 13.26 5.08
C VAL A 220 -14.19 12.82 6.52
N MET A 221 -13.18 12.77 7.39
CA MET A 221 -13.36 12.26 8.76
C MET A 221 -14.37 13.06 9.58
N ARG A 222 -14.59 14.36 9.34
CA ARG A 222 -15.65 15.15 10.00
C ARG A 222 -17.05 14.53 9.82
N HIS A 223 -17.28 13.85 8.70
CA HIS A 223 -18.54 13.17 8.41
C HIS A 223 -18.66 11.86 9.19
N LEU A 224 -17.53 11.20 9.49
CA LEU A 224 -17.46 9.89 10.15
C LEU A 224 -17.36 9.96 11.66
N LEU A 225 -16.95 11.12 12.20
CA LEU A 225 -16.97 11.39 13.63
C LEU A 225 -18.38 11.65 14.19
N ASN A 226 -19.38 11.72 13.30
CA ASN A 226 -20.80 11.82 13.59
C ASN A 226 -21.52 10.57 13.05
N LYS A 227 -22.78 10.36 13.43
CA LYS A 227 -23.59 9.25 12.92
C LYS A 227 -23.78 9.39 11.41
N ASN A 228 -23.11 8.54 10.63
CA ASN A 228 -23.11 8.59 9.17
C ASN A 228 -22.65 7.25 8.58
N ALA A 229 -23.00 7.00 7.33
CA ALA A 229 -22.55 5.83 6.60
C ALA A 229 -21.29 6.13 5.78
N ILE A 230 -20.44 5.12 5.62
CA ILE A 230 -19.25 5.17 4.77
C ILE A 230 -19.23 4.00 3.81
N PHE A 231 -18.78 4.28 2.59
CA PHE A 231 -18.36 3.28 1.64
C PHE A 231 -16.84 3.17 1.65
N THR A 232 -16.33 1.99 1.97
CA THR A 232 -14.89 1.71 1.97
C THR A 232 -14.57 0.66 0.92
N ASP A 233 -13.53 0.91 0.15
CA ASP A 233 -12.93 -0.06 -0.74
C ASP A 233 -11.51 -0.40 -0.25
N LEU A 234 -11.24 -1.68 -0.07
CA LEU A 234 -9.95 -2.21 0.31
C LEU A 234 -9.50 -3.23 -0.74
N SER A 235 -8.48 -2.86 -1.50
CA SER A 235 -7.79 -3.81 -2.35
C SER A 235 -6.97 -4.78 -1.48
N ILE A 236 -7.32 -6.06 -1.55
CA ILE A 236 -6.53 -7.17 -1.03
C ILE A 236 -5.92 -7.91 -2.20
N LYS A 237 -4.93 -8.76 -1.93
CA LYS A 237 -4.22 -9.50 -2.98
C LYS A 237 -5.15 -10.36 -3.86
N ASP A 238 -6.16 -10.98 -3.25
CA ASP A 238 -7.07 -11.91 -3.92
C ASP A 238 -8.42 -11.26 -4.30
N GLY A 239 -8.51 -9.91 -4.30
CA GLY A 239 -9.73 -9.20 -4.70
C GLY A 239 -9.93 -7.83 -4.06
N PHE A 240 -11.18 -7.39 -4.03
CA PHE A 240 -11.57 -6.13 -3.39
C PHE A 240 -12.58 -6.45 -2.29
N ILE A 241 -12.34 -5.92 -1.09
CA ILE A 241 -13.33 -5.90 -0.03
C ILE A 241 -14.00 -4.54 -0.09
N THR A 242 -15.24 -4.56 -0.57
CA THR A 242 -16.13 -3.42 -0.50
C THR A 242 -17.04 -3.56 0.71
N GLN A 243 -17.04 -2.56 1.58
CA GLN A 243 -17.90 -2.54 2.76
C GLN A 243 -18.63 -1.21 2.88
N MET A 244 -19.91 -1.31 3.22
CA MET A 244 -20.71 -0.19 3.67
C MET A 244 -20.90 -0.33 5.18
N LEU A 245 -20.46 0.67 5.93
CA LEU A 245 -20.56 0.70 7.39
C LEU A 245 -21.53 1.82 7.78
N PHE A 246 -22.46 1.50 8.68
CA PHE A 246 -23.52 2.39 9.19
C PHE A 246 -23.20 2.95 10.57
#